data_AF-A0A7J6Q4G2-F1
#
_entry.id   AF-A0A7J6Q4G2-F1
#
_cell.length_a   1.000
_cell.length_b   1.000
_cell.length_c   1.000
_cell.angle_alpha   90.00
_cell.angle_beta   90.00
_cell.angle_gamma   90.00
#
_symmetry.space_group_name_H-M   'P 1'
#
loop_
_entity.id
_entity.type
_entity.pdbx_description
1 polymer ?
#
loop_
_entity_poly.entity_id
_entity_poly.type
_entity_poly.pdbx_seq_one_letter_code
_entity_poly.pdbx_strand_id
1 'polypeptide(L)'
;MVGTGEYTTGYVAGHASRSDKTKGVVGLVMFDLRRRGKVGTIGCVGTNGTKFPAIRDLFEENISKVYNNVDVSMSTWPADDVHRDVEAYKQAIDSLPRGGAITIFTPDPTHYEIAMYAIERGIHVMITKPMVMTVEAHKRIIEAARKNGVYVQVEVHKRYDPV
;
A
#
# COMPACT_ATOMS: atom_id res chain seq x y z
N MET A 1 3.41 -0.58 0.46
CA MET A 1 1.94 -0.56 0.50
C MET A 1 1.51 0.18 1.74
N VAL A 2 0.64 1.19 1.61
CA VAL A 2 0.11 1.97 2.73
C VAL A 2 -1.40 1.72 2.83
N GLY A 3 -1.82 1.22 3.98
CA GLY A 3 -3.17 0.71 4.24
C GLY A 3 -3.19 -0.82 4.37
N THR A 4 -3.70 -1.32 5.50
CA THR A 4 -3.74 -2.76 5.85
C THR A 4 -5.15 -3.37 5.76
N GLY A 5 -6.07 -2.70 5.07
CA GLY A 5 -7.46 -3.14 4.96
C GLY A 5 -7.67 -4.29 3.98
N GLU A 6 -8.91 -4.73 3.86
CA GLU A 6 -9.36 -5.85 3.02
C GLU A 6 -8.75 -5.86 1.61
N TYR A 7 -8.74 -4.72 0.94
CA TYR A 7 -8.26 -4.63 -0.43
C TYR A 7 -6.75 -4.91 -0.54
N THR A 8 -5.99 -4.53 0.49
CA THR A 8 -4.54 -4.75 0.53
C THR A 8 -4.20 -6.15 1.00
N THR A 9 -4.82 -6.59 2.09
CA THR A 9 -4.37 -7.74 2.88
C THR A 9 -5.40 -8.84 3.04
N GLY A 10 -6.66 -8.62 2.65
CA GLY A 10 -7.76 -9.51 2.98
C GLY A 10 -8.16 -9.46 4.46
N TYR A 11 -7.67 -8.50 5.25
CA TYR A 11 -7.93 -8.40 6.68
C TYR A 11 -8.93 -7.28 7.01
N VAL A 12 -9.96 -7.59 7.80
CA VAL A 12 -11.02 -6.65 8.22
C VAL A 12 -11.26 -6.78 9.71
N ALA A 13 -11.25 -5.66 10.43
CA ALA A 13 -11.73 -5.57 11.83
C ALA A 13 -11.28 -6.73 12.76
N GLY A 14 -10.03 -7.18 12.67
CA GLY A 14 -9.49 -8.21 13.57
C GLY A 14 -9.53 -9.65 13.03
N HIS A 15 -10.09 -9.88 11.84
CA HIS A 15 -10.25 -11.21 11.26
C HIS A 15 -10.01 -11.23 9.74
N ALA A 16 -9.84 -12.43 9.19
CA ALA A 16 -9.82 -12.63 7.74
C ALA A 16 -11.18 -12.25 7.14
N SER A 17 -11.17 -11.51 6.04
CA SER A 17 -12.38 -11.16 5.30
C SER A 17 -13.16 -12.41 4.88
N ARG A 18 -14.49 -12.28 4.83
CA ARG A 18 -15.42 -13.29 4.30
C ARG A 18 -16.00 -12.89 2.92
N SER A 19 -15.54 -11.79 2.32
CA SER A 19 -15.97 -11.33 0.98
C SER A 19 -15.19 -12.05 -0.13
N ASP A 20 -15.53 -11.80 -1.39
CA ASP A 20 -14.71 -12.13 -2.57
C ASP A 20 -13.23 -11.67 -2.50
N LYS A 21 -12.87 -10.77 -1.58
CA LYS A 21 -11.51 -10.23 -1.40
C LYS A 21 -10.76 -10.82 -0.21
N THR A 22 -11.16 -12.00 0.25
CA THR A 22 -10.56 -12.76 1.38
C THR A 22 -9.03 -12.82 1.38
N LYS A 23 -8.38 -12.75 0.21
CA LYS A 23 -6.93 -12.90 0.06
C LYS A 23 -6.15 -11.58 -0.02
N GLY A 24 -6.83 -10.45 -0.18
CA GLY A 24 -6.20 -9.17 -0.53
C GLY A 24 -5.68 -9.15 -1.97
N VAL A 25 -5.94 -8.06 -2.69
CA VAL A 25 -5.57 -7.93 -4.11
C VAL A 25 -4.19 -7.29 -4.25
N VAL A 26 -3.93 -6.22 -3.49
CA VAL A 26 -2.67 -5.47 -3.64
C VAL A 26 -1.47 -6.31 -3.17
N GLY A 27 -1.57 -6.97 -2.01
CA GLY A 27 -0.51 -7.83 -1.49
C GLY A 27 -0.14 -8.94 -2.48
N LEU A 28 -1.14 -9.70 -2.96
CA LEU A 28 -0.96 -10.76 -3.95
C LEU A 28 -0.23 -10.27 -5.21
N VAL A 29 -0.67 -9.13 -5.77
CA VAL A 29 -0.04 -8.55 -6.96
C VAL A 29 1.42 -8.17 -6.68
N MET A 30 1.72 -7.57 -5.52
CA MET A 30 3.09 -7.19 -5.17
C MET A 30 4.00 -8.42 -5.03
N PHE A 31 3.52 -9.51 -4.42
CA PHE A 31 4.28 -10.75 -4.30
C PHE A 31 4.52 -11.41 -5.66
N ASP A 32 3.53 -11.42 -6.57
CA ASP A 32 3.75 -11.88 -7.95
C ASP A 32 4.76 -11.01 -8.71
N LEU A 33 4.67 -9.69 -8.57
CA LEU A 33 5.63 -8.78 -9.20
C LEU A 33 7.05 -9.01 -8.67
N ARG A 34 7.22 -9.31 -7.38
CA ARG A 34 8.52 -9.71 -6.82
C ARG A 34 9.01 -11.02 -7.42
N ARG A 35 8.16 -12.05 -7.47
CA ARG A 35 8.49 -13.34 -8.10
C ARG A 35 8.95 -13.18 -9.55
N ARG A 36 8.42 -12.16 -10.26
CA ARG A 36 8.79 -11.81 -11.64
C ARG A 36 9.98 -10.87 -11.77
N GLY A 37 10.65 -10.54 -10.66
CA GLY A 37 11.82 -9.65 -10.63
C GLY A 37 11.51 -8.18 -10.89
N LYS A 38 10.24 -7.76 -10.79
CA LYS A 38 9.81 -6.37 -11.04
C LYS A 38 9.79 -5.51 -9.78
N VAL A 39 9.70 -6.12 -8.60
CA VAL A 39 9.71 -5.47 -7.29
C VAL A 39 10.74 -6.17 -6.41
N GLY A 40 11.57 -5.39 -5.72
CA GLY A 40 12.56 -5.91 -4.78
C GLY A 40 11.96 -6.09 -3.39
N THR A 41 12.04 -5.04 -2.57
CA THR A 41 11.55 -5.02 -1.19
C THR A 41 10.07 -4.63 -1.13
N ILE A 42 9.30 -5.30 -0.28
CA ILE A 42 7.88 -5.01 -0.04
C ILE A 42 7.67 -4.59 1.41
N GLY A 43 6.96 -3.48 1.59
CA GLY A 43 6.55 -2.97 2.90
C GLY A 43 5.03 -2.90 3.04
N CYS A 44 4.51 -3.16 4.24
CA CYS A 44 3.10 -2.96 4.59
C CYS A 44 2.98 -2.01 5.78
N VAL A 45 2.13 -0.99 5.63
CA VAL A 45 1.99 0.07 6.62
C VAL A 45 0.53 0.20 7.03
N GLY A 46 0.30 0.27 8.34
CA GLY A 46 -0.99 0.56 8.95
C GLY A 46 -0.84 1.54 10.10
N THR A 47 -1.90 1.71 10.89
CA THR A 47 -1.85 2.53 12.10
C THR A 47 -1.79 1.74 13.39
N ASN A 48 -1.84 0.41 13.33
CA ASN A 48 -1.79 -0.50 14.48
C ASN A 48 -0.95 -1.71 14.08
N GLY A 49 0.18 -1.89 14.74
CA GLY A 49 1.16 -2.92 14.46
C GLY A 49 0.76 -4.31 14.96
N THR A 50 -0.09 -4.39 16.00
CA THR A 50 -0.55 -5.67 16.58
C THR A 50 -1.39 -6.51 15.63
N LYS A 51 -1.73 -5.98 14.44
CA LYS A 51 -2.43 -6.71 13.37
C LYS A 51 -1.49 -7.46 12.44
N PHE A 52 -0.22 -7.07 12.36
CA PHE A 52 0.70 -7.62 11.36
C PHE A 52 1.01 -9.11 11.52
N PRO A 53 1.13 -9.68 12.74
CA PRO A 53 1.27 -11.13 12.88
C PRO A 53 0.16 -11.90 12.16
N ALA A 54 -1.10 -11.55 12.43
CA ALA A 54 -2.26 -12.19 11.79
C ALA A 54 -2.33 -11.94 10.27
N ILE A 55 -1.89 -10.77 9.79
CA ILE A 55 -1.81 -10.49 8.36
C ILE A 55 -0.74 -11.37 7.69
N ARG A 56 0.42 -11.56 8.33
CA ARG A 56 1.48 -12.44 7.80
C ARG A 56 1.01 -13.89 7.75
N ASP A 57 0.34 -14.38 8.79
CA ASP A 57 -0.26 -15.72 8.80
C ASP A 57 -1.27 -15.90 7.66
N LEU A 58 -2.10 -14.87 7.42
CA LEU A 58 -3.09 -14.89 6.34
C LEU A 58 -2.43 -14.95 4.95
N PHE A 59 -1.35 -14.19 4.73
CA PHE A 59 -0.60 -14.26 3.48
C PHE A 59 0.12 -15.60 3.31
N GLU A 60 0.66 -16.17 4.38
CA GLU A 60 1.29 -17.48 4.32
C GLU A 60 0.28 -18.56 3.92
N GLU A 61 -0.88 -18.59 4.57
CA GLU A 61 -1.92 -19.59 4.31
C GLU A 61 -2.57 -19.43 2.94
N ASN A 62 -2.98 -18.20 2.59
CA ASN A 62 -3.82 -17.97 1.42
C ASN A 62 -3.04 -17.70 0.13
N ILE A 63 -1.76 -17.33 0.24
CA ILE A 63 -0.92 -16.96 -0.90
C ILE A 63 0.28 -17.89 -1.01
N SER A 64 1.19 -17.90 -0.03
CA SER A 64 2.44 -18.69 -0.11
C SER A 64 2.14 -20.17 -0.38
N LYS A 65 1.37 -20.83 0.50
CA LYS A 65 1.05 -22.26 0.38
C LYS A 65 0.22 -22.60 -0.84
N VAL A 66 -0.65 -21.68 -1.28
CA VAL A 66 -1.55 -21.89 -2.42
C VAL A 66 -0.81 -21.75 -3.76
N TYR A 67 0.16 -20.85 -3.85
CA TYR A 67 0.85 -20.50 -5.09
C TYR A 67 2.31 -20.98 -5.10
N ASN A 68 2.55 -22.25 -4.74
CA ASN A 68 3.87 -22.89 -4.82
C ASN A 68 4.98 -22.19 -4.02
N ASN A 69 4.71 -21.87 -2.74
CA ASN A 69 5.65 -21.20 -1.83
C ASN A 69 6.15 -19.85 -2.39
N VAL A 70 5.24 -19.05 -2.93
CA VAL A 70 5.53 -17.65 -3.26
C VAL A 70 6.04 -16.96 -2.01
N ASP A 71 7.19 -16.29 -2.10
CA ASP A 71 7.71 -15.46 -1.03
C ASP A 71 6.70 -14.34 -0.73
N VAL A 72 6.17 -14.33 0.50
CA VAL A 72 5.24 -13.31 1.03
C VAL A 72 5.88 -12.44 2.13
N SER A 73 7.20 -12.54 2.31
CA SER A 73 7.92 -11.72 3.29
C SER A 73 7.74 -10.24 3.01
N MET A 74 7.59 -9.45 4.07
CA MET A 74 7.43 -8.01 3.99
C MET A 74 7.89 -7.34 5.30
N SER A 75 8.42 -6.13 5.19
CA SER A 75 8.63 -5.26 6.36
C SER A 75 7.33 -4.59 6.76
N THR A 76 7.12 -4.36 8.06
CA THR A 76 5.85 -3.83 8.58
C THR A 76 6.06 -2.61 9.47
N TRP A 77 5.15 -1.62 9.34
CA TRP A 77 5.15 -0.41 10.16
C TRP A 77 3.75 -0.05 10.66
N PRO A 78 3.56 0.28 11.95
CA PRO A 78 4.59 0.27 13.01
C PRO A 78 4.99 -1.16 13.43
N ALA A 79 5.91 -1.29 14.40
CA ALA A 79 6.32 -2.59 14.94
C ALA A 79 5.14 -3.35 15.58
N ASP A 80 5.24 -4.68 15.67
CA ASP A 80 4.13 -5.57 16.04
C ASP A 80 3.55 -5.31 17.45
N ASP A 81 4.32 -4.70 18.35
CA ASP A 81 3.94 -4.35 19.71
C ASP A 81 3.32 -2.95 19.83
N VAL A 82 3.29 -2.17 18.74
CA VAL A 82 2.73 -0.82 18.73
C VAL A 82 1.23 -0.84 18.47
N HIS A 83 0.44 -0.52 19.50
CA HIS A 83 -1.02 -0.46 19.40
C HIS A 83 -1.55 0.63 18.47
N ARG A 84 -0.89 1.79 18.42
CA ARG A 84 -1.29 2.88 17.53
C ARG A 84 -0.14 3.82 17.18
N ASP A 85 0.07 4.04 15.89
CA ASP A 85 0.90 5.10 15.33
C ASP A 85 0.33 5.55 13.98
N VAL A 86 -0.20 6.77 13.92
CA VAL A 86 -0.81 7.32 12.68
C VAL A 86 0.22 7.85 11.69
N GLU A 87 1.47 8.03 12.12
CA GLU A 87 2.57 8.57 11.33
C GLU A 87 3.58 7.50 10.90
N ALA A 88 3.33 6.22 11.23
CA ALA A 88 4.19 5.09 10.85
C ALA A 88 4.51 5.02 9.34
N TYR A 89 3.65 5.59 8.49
CA TYR A 89 3.90 5.72 7.06
C TYR A 89 5.14 6.55 6.73
N LYS A 90 5.52 7.50 7.58
CA LYS A 90 6.72 8.32 7.42
C LYS A 90 7.98 7.46 7.46
N GLN A 91 8.14 6.65 8.51
CA GLN A 91 9.27 5.74 8.66
C GLN A 91 9.35 4.73 7.50
N ALA A 92 8.20 4.21 7.07
CA ALA A 92 8.15 3.29 5.95
C ALA A 92 8.55 3.95 4.62
N ILE A 93 8.10 5.18 4.36
CA ILE A 93 8.49 5.94 3.16
C ILE A 93 9.97 6.32 3.21
N ASP A 94 10.48 6.74 4.36
CA ASP A 94 11.89 7.10 4.56
C ASP A 94 12.83 5.89 4.38
N SER A 95 12.32 4.67 4.54
CA SER A 95 13.08 3.43 4.28
C SER A 95 13.24 3.11 2.79
N LEU A 96 12.51 3.78 1.90
CA LEU A 96 12.59 3.56 0.46
C LEU A 96 13.72 4.39 -0.17
N PRO A 97 14.47 3.84 -1.13
CA PRO A 97 15.36 4.64 -1.94
C PRO A 97 14.55 5.59 -2.83
N ARG A 98 15.16 6.72 -3.23
CA ARG A 98 14.60 7.60 -4.27
C ARG A 98 14.29 6.79 -5.53
N GLY A 99 13.12 7.02 -6.13
CA GLY A 99 12.61 6.19 -7.24
C GLY A 99 11.87 4.92 -6.79
N GLY A 100 11.74 4.68 -5.48
CA GLY A 100 10.80 3.70 -4.94
C GLY A 100 9.34 4.11 -5.17
N ALA A 101 8.39 3.23 -4.83
CA ALA A 101 6.97 3.48 -5.04
C ALA A 101 6.12 3.07 -3.83
N ILE A 102 5.03 3.81 -3.61
CA ILE A 102 3.99 3.44 -2.65
C ILE A 102 2.62 3.33 -3.31
N THR A 103 1.76 2.53 -2.68
CA THR A 103 0.32 2.49 -2.94
C THR A 103 -0.42 3.02 -1.72
N ILE A 104 -1.43 3.86 -1.92
CA ILE A 104 -2.23 4.46 -0.84
C ILE A 104 -3.66 3.93 -0.92
N PHE A 105 -4.00 3.07 0.03
CA PHE A 105 -5.33 2.49 0.28
C PHE A 105 -5.75 2.77 1.73
N THR A 106 -5.75 4.04 2.10
CA THR A 106 -6.14 4.54 3.42
C THR A 106 -7.49 5.27 3.33
N PRO A 107 -8.07 5.78 4.44
CA PRO A 107 -9.27 6.61 4.34
C PRO A 107 -9.01 7.91 3.56
N ASP A 108 -9.96 8.30 2.70
CA ASP A 108 -9.83 9.42 1.74
C ASP A 108 -9.22 10.72 2.30
N PRO A 109 -9.56 11.19 3.51
CA PRO A 109 -8.98 12.42 4.06
C PRO A 109 -7.46 12.37 4.30
N THR A 110 -6.87 11.17 4.33
CA THR A 110 -5.45 10.97 4.62
C THR A 110 -4.57 10.95 3.37
N HIS A 111 -5.16 10.84 2.17
CA HIS A 111 -4.40 10.64 0.94
C HIS A 111 -3.43 11.78 0.62
N TYR A 112 -3.88 13.03 0.81
CA TYR A 112 -3.09 14.21 0.42
C TYR A 112 -1.76 14.28 1.19
N GLU A 113 -1.80 14.18 2.52
CA GLU A 113 -0.60 14.26 3.36
C GLU A 113 0.37 13.12 3.08
N ILE A 114 -0.12 11.88 2.96
CA ILE A 114 0.72 10.72 2.66
C ILE A 114 1.37 10.86 1.27
N ALA A 115 0.60 11.30 0.27
CA ALA A 115 1.09 11.48 -1.09
C ALA A 115 2.16 12.57 -1.18
N MET A 116 1.90 13.75 -0.59
CA MET A 116 2.86 14.85 -0.57
C MET A 116 4.16 14.45 0.13
N TYR A 117 4.05 13.77 1.27
CA TYR A 117 5.21 13.27 2.02
C TYR A 117 6.10 12.36 1.17
N ALA A 118 5.50 11.44 0.40
CA ALA A 118 6.23 10.55 -0.51
C ALA A 118 6.85 11.30 -1.70
N ILE A 119 6.08 12.19 -2.34
CA ILE A 119 6.51 12.93 -3.54
C ILE A 119 7.73 13.80 -3.24
N GLU A 120 7.74 14.49 -2.09
CA GLU A 120 8.86 15.34 -1.66
C GLU A 120 10.15 14.57 -1.42
N ARG A 121 10.06 13.25 -1.20
CA ARG A 121 11.21 12.33 -1.07
C ARG A 121 11.60 11.68 -2.39
N GLY A 122 10.94 12.04 -3.49
CA GLY A 122 11.19 11.45 -4.80
C GLY A 122 10.68 10.01 -4.91
N ILE A 123 9.57 9.70 -4.23
CA ILE A 123 8.90 8.40 -4.28
C ILE A 123 7.66 8.49 -5.18
N HIS A 124 7.49 7.51 -6.07
CA HIS A 124 6.33 7.36 -6.93
C HIS A 124 5.09 6.98 -6.12
N VAL A 125 3.91 7.45 -6.52
CA VAL A 125 2.68 7.24 -5.75
C VAL A 125 1.55 6.72 -6.63
N MET A 126 0.92 5.62 -6.22
CA MET A 126 -0.41 5.22 -6.70
C MET A 126 -1.44 5.42 -5.59
N ILE A 127 -2.53 6.14 -5.87
CA ILE A 127 -3.55 6.51 -4.86
C ILE A 127 -4.90 5.94 -5.26
N THR A 128 -5.61 5.29 -4.33
CA THR A 128 -6.99 4.84 -4.57
C THR A 128 -7.93 6.00 -4.88
N LYS A 129 -9.02 5.71 -5.58
CA LYS A 129 -10.10 6.67 -5.81
C LYS A 129 -10.99 6.84 -4.55
N PRO A 130 -11.45 8.06 -4.26
CA PRO A 130 -11.03 9.33 -4.85
C PRO A 130 -9.61 9.70 -4.40
N MET A 131 -8.83 10.28 -5.33
CA MET A 131 -7.42 10.60 -5.05
C MET A 131 -7.26 11.56 -3.86
N VAL A 132 -8.04 12.64 -3.84
CA VAL A 132 -8.08 13.66 -2.79
C VAL A 132 -9.45 14.34 -2.78
N MET A 133 -9.76 15.04 -1.69
CA MET A 133 -11.10 15.63 -1.46
C MET A 133 -11.37 16.93 -2.21
N THR A 134 -10.35 17.64 -2.71
CA THR A 134 -10.50 18.93 -3.37
C THR A 134 -9.68 19.04 -4.66
N VAL A 135 -10.14 19.89 -5.59
CA VAL A 135 -9.44 20.15 -6.85
C VAL A 135 -8.11 20.85 -6.61
N GLU A 136 -8.05 21.74 -5.61
CA GLU A 136 -6.84 22.47 -5.22
C GLU A 136 -5.76 21.51 -4.73
N ALA A 137 -6.12 20.55 -3.87
CA ALA A 137 -5.22 19.50 -3.41
C ALA A 137 -4.70 18.65 -4.59
N HIS A 138 -5.58 18.32 -5.53
CA HIS A 138 -5.22 17.55 -6.71
C HIS A 138 -4.20 18.29 -7.59
N LYS A 139 -4.42 19.59 -7.84
CA LYS A 139 -3.51 20.44 -8.61
C LYS A 139 -2.14 20.56 -7.94
N ARG A 140 -2.09 20.71 -6.62
CA ARG A 140 -0.84 20.76 -5.85
C ARG A 140 -0.03 19.47 -5.99
N ILE A 141 -0.68 18.31 -5.96
CA ILE A 141 -0.01 17.02 -6.16
C ILE A 141 0.60 16.95 -7.57
N ILE A 142 -0.12 17.40 -8.61
CA ILE A 142 0.41 17.42 -9.98
C ILE A 142 1.67 18.29 -10.07
N GLU A 143 1.65 19.48 -9.48
CA GLU A 143 2.80 20.39 -9.45
C GLU A 143 3.99 19.77 -8.70
N ALA A 144 3.75 19.22 -7.52
CA ALA A 144 4.77 18.57 -6.71
C ALA A 144 5.39 17.35 -7.41
N ALA A 145 4.58 16.55 -8.08
CA ALA A 145 5.03 15.39 -8.85
C ALA A 145 5.97 15.81 -9.98
N ARG A 146 5.60 16.84 -10.75
CA ARG A 146 6.44 17.42 -11.82
C ARG A 146 7.74 17.98 -11.27
N LYS A 147 7.67 18.77 -10.20
CA LYS A 147 8.83 19.38 -9.55
C LYS A 147 9.85 18.34 -9.06
N ASN A 148 9.37 17.22 -8.51
CA ASN A 148 10.24 16.17 -7.96
C ASN A 148 10.61 15.08 -8.98
N GLY A 149 10.06 15.13 -10.20
CA GLY A 149 10.33 14.15 -11.26
C GLY A 149 9.76 12.77 -10.95
N VAL A 150 8.61 12.69 -10.27
CA VAL A 150 7.97 11.41 -9.91
C VAL A 150 6.63 11.23 -10.61
N TYR A 151 6.24 9.97 -10.73
CA TYR A 151 4.94 9.56 -11.26
C TYR A 151 3.92 9.49 -10.13
N VAL A 152 2.75 10.07 -10.37
CA VAL A 152 1.58 9.92 -9.52
C VAL A 152 0.42 9.40 -10.36
N GLN A 153 -0.17 8.28 -9.94
CA GLN A 153 -1.28 7.62 -10.63
C GLN A 153 -2.48 7.48 -9.71
N VAL A 154 -3.68 7.71 -10.26
CA VAL A 154 -4.93 7.38 -9.59
C VAL A 154 -5.34 5.96 -10.00
N GLU A 155 -5.57 5.12 -9.01
CA GLU A 155 -6.12 3.78 -9.19
C GLU A 155 -7.61 3.91 -9.56
N VAL A 156 -7.91 3.65 -10.82
CA VAL A 156 -9.26 3.56 -11.38
C VAL A 156 -9.33 2.30 -12.25
N HIS A 157 -9.09 1.14 -11.66
CA HIS A 157 -8.84 -0.14 -12.35
C HIS A 157 -9.90 -0.49 -13.40
N LYS A 158 -11.17 -0.17 -13.16
CA LYS A 158 -12.26 -0.41 -14.13
C LYS A 158 -12.08 0.25 -15.49
N ARG A 159 -11.23 1.28 -15.61
CA ARG A 159 -10.87 1.88 -16.90
C ARG A 159 -10.06 0.94 -17.80
N TYR A 160 -9.50 -0.13 -17.24
CA TYR A 160 -8.72 -1.14 -17.95
C TYR A 160 -9.49 -2.43 -18.19
N ASP A 161 -10.76 -2.52 -17.74
CA ASP A 161 -11.61 -3.66 -18.05
C ASP A 161 -11.86 -3.67 -19.58
N PRO A 162 -11.85 -4.84 -20.24
CA PRO A 162 -12.20 -4.95 -21.65
C PRO A 162 -13.61 -4.39 -21.91
N VAL A 163 -13.77 -3.71 -23.05
CA VAL A 163 -15.08 -3.26 -23.56
C VAL A 163 -15.71 -4.35 -24.42
#